data_AF-A0A9P6QTT5-F1
#
_entry.id   AF-A0A9P6QTT5-F1
#
_cell.length_a   1.000
_cell.length_b   1.000
_cell.length_c   1.000
_cell.angle_alpha   90.00
_cell.angle_beta   90.00
_cell.angle_gamma   90.00
#
_symmetry.space_group_name_H-M   'P 1'
#
loop_
_entity.id
_entity.type
_entity.pdbx_description
1 polymer ?
#
loop_
_entity_poly.entity_id
_entity_poly.type
_entity_poly.pdbx_seq_one_letter_code
_entity_poly.pdbx_strand_id
1 'polypeptide(L)'
;AELRLNDGFLVSKSADGTVKVWDPLTANLLLTLGSHPPGIGPAVSAVQHDSNKLVMAADGSLQTWDIRTGQLLEDIKEGVDSVFQVAFDRRRRVVGGSVDVQGAFGLVRETFLEILDYKDEEMPQESQL
;
A
#
# COMPACT_ATOMS: atom_id res chain seq x y z
N ALA A 1 13.12 -6.25 2.61
CA ALA A 1 12.05 -6.84 3.45
C ALA A 1 11.68 -5.83 4.53
N GLU A 2 10.39 -5.59 4.73
CA GLU A 2 9.88 -4.67 5.75
C GLU A 2 8.88 -5.44 6.62
N LEU A 3 8.98 -5.26 7.94
CA LEU A 3 8.15 -5.91 8.94
C LEU A 3 7.50 -4.81 9.80
N ARG A 4 6.17 -4.80 9.87
CA ARG A 4 5.39 -3.75 10.54
C ARG A 4 4.39 -4.37 11.50
N LEU A 5 4.51 -4.06 12.79
CA LEU A 5 3.53 -4.41 13.81
C LEU A 5 2.69 -3.17 14.13
N ASN A 6 1.38 -3.24 13.91
CA ASN A 6 0.46 -2.17 14.27
C ASN A 6 -0.96 -2.72 14.50
N ASP A 7 -1.73 -2.09 15.39
CA ASP A 7 -3.17 -2.39 15.59
C ASP A 7 -3.55 -3.88 15.76
N GLY A 8 -2.64 -4.69 16.34
CA GLY A 8 -2.88 -6.11 16.56
C GLY A 8 -2.63 -7.01 15.35
N PHE A 9 -2.06 -6.49 14.26
CA PHE A 9 -1.62 -7.26 13.11
C PHE A 9 -0.12 -7.07 12.85
N LEU A 10 0.54 -8.16 12.48
CA LEU A 10 1.91 -8.15 11.97
C LEU A 10 1.87 -8.29 10.46
N VAL A 11 2.52 -7.38 9.73
CA VAL A 11 2.55 -7.38 8.27
C VAL A 11 3.99 -7.50 7.79
N SER A 12 4.22 -8.41 6.86
CA SER A 12 5.52 -8.63 6.23
C SER A 12 5.39 -8.56 4.71
N LYS A 13 6.22 -7.76 4.06
CA LYS A 13 6.33 -7.75 2.59
C LYS A 13 7.51 -8.59 2.11
N SER A 14 7.29 -9.35 1.04
CA SER A 14 8.30 -10.20 0.40
C SER A 14 8.71 -9.62 -0.96
N ALA A 15 9.92 -9.97 -1.41
CA ALA A 15 10.41 -9.62 -2.73
C ALA A 15 9.68 -10.39 -3.85
N ASP A 16 8.93 -11.43 -3.52
CA ASP A 16 8.10 -12.21 -4.44
C ASP A 16 6.79 -11.49 -4.86
N GLY A 17 6.60 -10.23 -4.44
CA GLY A 17 5.40 -9.46 -4.75
C GLY A 17 4.21 -9.71 -3.81
N THR A 18 4.39 -10.52 -2.76
CA THR A 18 3.33 -10.81 -1.78
C THR A 18 3.55 -10.07 -0.46
N VAL A 19 2.43 -9.78 0.20
CA VAL A 19 2.37 -9.26 1.56
C VAL A 19 1.61 -10.27 2.42
N LYS A 20 2.18 -10.64 3.56
CA LYS A 20 1.56 -11.57 4.51
C LYS A 20 1.14 -10.82 5.77
N VAL A 21 -0.03 -11.17 6.27
CA VAL A 21 -0.61 -10.65 7.52
C VAL A 21 -0.66 -11.79 8.53
N TRP A 22 -0.21 -11.52 9.74
CA TRP A 22 -0.06 -12.50 10.81
C TRP A 22 -0.69 -11.98 12.09
N ASP A 23 -1.17 -12.91 12.91
CA ASP A 23 -1.51 -12.63 14.30
C ASP A 23 -0.21 -12.55 15.12
N PRO A 24 0.10 -11.39 15.74
CA PRO A 24 1.33 -11.23 16.51
C PRO A 24 1.36 -12.03 17.82
N LEU A 25 0.20 -12.45 18.36
CA LEU A 25 0.12 -13.21 19.60
C LEU A 25 0.35 -14.69 19.36
N THR A 26 -0.21 -15.23 18.28
CA THR A 26 -0.15 -16.66 17.96
C THR A 26 0.88 -17.01 16.89
N ALA A 27 1.45 -16.00 16.23
CA ALA A 27 2.33 -16.13 15.05
C ALA A 27 1.67 -16.88 13.87
N ASN A 28 0.33 -16.97 13.86
CA ASN A 28 -0.39 -17.63 12.79
C ASN A 28 -0.53 -16.72 11.57
N LEU A 29 -0.36 -17.31 10.38
CA LEU A 29 -0.62 -16.63 9.11
C LEU A 29 -2.14 -16.44 8.95
N LEU A 30 -2.58 -15.19 8.85
CA LEU A 30 -3.99 -14.85 8.65
C LEU A 30 -4.30 -14.69 7.17
N LEU A 31 -3.52 -13.89 6.46
CA LEU A 31 -3.76 -13.56 5.05
C LEU A 31 -2.46 -13.54 4.24
N THR A 32 -2.56 -13.91 2.97
CA THR A 32 -1.54 -13.63 1.95
C THR A 32 -2.20 -12.78 0.88
N LEU A 33 -1.75 -11.52 0.78
CA LEU A 33 -2.24 -10.51 -0.13
C LEU A 33 -1.26 -10.37 -1.29
N GLY A 34 -1.80 -10.34 -2.50
CA GLY A 34 -1.02 -10.22 -3.73
C GLY A 34 -1.94 -10.42 -4.91
N SER A 35 -1.88 -9.50 -5.86
CA SER A 35 -2.66 -9.57 -7.11
C SER A 35 -2.09 -10.57 -8.11
N HIS A 36 -0.83 -10.97 -7.93
CA HIS A 36 -0.07 -11.82 -8.84
C HIS A 36 0.48 -13.06 -8.13
N PRO A 37 0.74 -14.16 -8.85
CA PRO A 37 1.41 -15.31 -8.29
C PRO A 37 2.80 -14.94 -7.71
N PRO A 38 3.24 -15.58 -6.63
CA PRO A 38 4.53 -15.30 -6.01
C PRO A 38 5.67 -15.42 -7.03
N GLY A 39 6.49 -14.37 -7.13
CA GLY A 39 7.66 -14.30 -8.02
C GLY A 39 7.35 -13.91 -9.46
N ILE A 40 6.07 -13.74 -9.83
CA ILE A 40 5.65 -13.21 -11.13
C ILE A 40 5.23 -11.73 -11.01
N GLY A 41 4.70 -11.36 -9.84
CA GLY A 41 4.28 -9.99 -9.57
C GLY A 41 5.44 -9.01 -9.37
N PRO A 42 5.18 -7.71 -9.55
CA PRO A 42 6.14 -6.67 -9.20
C PRO A 42 6.50 -6.70 -7.72
N ALA A 43 7.74 -6.32 -7.40
CA ALA A 43 8.19 -6.27 -6.02
C ALA A 43 7.46 -5.17 -5.23
N VAL A 44 7.01 -5.50 -4.01
CA VAL A 44 6.35 -4.52 -3.13
C VAL A 44 7.40 -3.57 -2.58
N SER A 45 7.30 -2.30 -2.97
CA SER A 45 8.28 -1.27 -2.62
C SER A 45 7.96 -0.63 -1.27
N ALA A 46 6.68 -0.47 -0.91
CA ALA A 46 6.23 0.10 0.36
C ALA A 46 4.93 -0.54 0.85
N VAL A 47 4.78 -0.64 2.17
CA VAL A 47 3.55 -1.15 2.81
C VAL A 47 3.24 -0.35 4.07
N GLN A 48 1.97 -0.06 4.29
CA GLN A 48 1.47 0.51 5.53
C GLN A 48 0.10 -0.11 5.82
N HIS A 49 -0.26 -0.23 7.10
CA HIS A 49 -1.53 -0.82 7.52
C HIS A 49 -2.05 -0.21 8.83
N ASP A 50 -3.37 -0.28 8.98
CA ASP A 50 -4.12 -0.02 10.22
C ASP A 50 -4.99 -1.25 10.55
N SER A 51 -5.88 -1.13 11.54
CA SER A 51 -6.77 -2.23 11.95
C SER A 51 -7.76 -2.72 10.87
N ASN A 52 -7.98 -1.94 9.80
CA ASN A 52 -9.03 -2.17 8.80
C ASN A 52 -8.48 -2.31 7.37
N LYS A 53 -7.49 -1.51 6.99
CA LYS A 53 -6.96 -1.38 5.64
C LYS A 53 -5.45 -1.60 5.61
N LEU A 54 -4.97 -2.11 4.49
CA LEU A 54 -3.57 -2.25 4.15
C LEU A 54 -3.34 -1.61 2.79
N VAL A 55 -2.40 -0.67 2.71
CA VAL A 55 -1.98 -0.04 1.47
C VAL A 55 -0.60 -0.58 1.10
N MET A 56 -0.48 -1.13 -0.10
CA MET A 56 0.79 -1.58 -0.67
C MET A 56 1.06 -0.87 -1.99
N ALA A 57 2.32 -0.51 -2.22
CA ALA A 57 2.79 0.00 -3.50
C ALA A 57 3.70 -1.04 -4.16
N ALA A 58 3.47 -1.31 -5.45
CA ALA A 58 4.25 -2.23 -6.26
C ALA A 58 4.34 -1.73 -7.71
N ASP A 59 5.54 -1.36 -8.15
CA ASP A 59 5.92 -1.04 -9.53
C ASP A 59 4.84 -0.32 -10.37
N GLY A 60 4.56 0.94 -10.03
CA GLY A 60 3.55 1.75 -10.73
C GLY A 60 2.11 1.56 -10.26
N SER A 61 1.85 0.58 -9.38
CA SER A 61 0.53 0.33 -8.81
C SER A 61 0.44 0.60 -7.31
N LEU A 62 -0.72 1.08 -6.87
CA LEU A 62 -1.07 1.25 -5.47
C LEU A 62 -2.36 0.47 -5.19
N GLN A 63 -2.26 -0.52 -4.31
CA GLN A 63 -3.35 -1.42 -3.96
C GLN A 63 -3.76 -1.22 -2.51
N THR A 64 -5.07 -1.05 -2.28
CA THR A 64 -5.67 -1.00 -0.95
C THR A 64 -6.47 -2.28 -0.70
N TRP A 65 -6.21 -2.94 0.41
CA TRP A 65 -6.81 -4.20 0.81
C TRP A 65 -7.50 -4.06 2.16
N ASP A 66 -8.59 -4.79 2.36
CA ASP A 66 -9.19 -4.98 3.69
C ASP A 66 -8.39 -6.04 4.46
N ILE A 67 -7.84 -5.68 5.62
CA ILE A 67 -6.94 -6.55 6.41
C ILE A 67 -7.67 -7.68 7.15
N ARG A 68 -9.00 -7.61 7.25
CA ARG A 68 -9.81 -8.60 7.98
C ARG A 68 -10.34 -9.68 7.06
N THR A 69 -10.67 -9.31 5.83
CA THR A 69 -11.27 -10.18 4.82
C THR A 69 -10.28 -10.58 3.73
N GLY A 70 -9.20 -9.82 3.55
CA GLY A 70 -8.25 -10.00 2.46
C GLY A 70 -8.79 -9.61 1.09
N GLN A 71 -9.87 -8.82 1.04
CA GLN A 71 -10.44 -8.33 -0.23
C GLN A 71 -9.67 -7.12 -0.75
N LEU A 72 -9.47 -7.07 -2.07
CA LEU A 72 -8.93 -5.89 -2.75
C LEU A 72 -10.03 -4.83 -2.83
N LEU A 73 -9.83 -3.70 -2.15
CA LEU A 73 -10.76 -2.57 -2.12
C LEU A 73 -10.52 -1.62 -3.30
N GLU A 74 -9.26 -1.34 -3.61
CA GLU A 74 -8.89 -0.40 -4.66
C GLU A 74 -7.56 -0.79 -5.31
N ASP A 75 -7.46 -0.64 -6.62
CA ASP A 75 -6.25 -0.87 -7.41
C ASP A 75 -6.05 0.29 -8.38
N ILE A 76 -5.00 1.08 -8.14
CA ILE A 76 -4.65 2.26 -8.92
C ILE A 76 -3.42 1.91 -9.71
N LYS A 77 -3.52 1.90 -11.03
CA LYS A 77 -2.47 1.42 -11.94
C LYS A 77 -1.67 2.52 -12.63
N GLU A 78 -1.91 3.78 -12.30
CA GLU A 78 -1.31 4.90 -13.03
C GLU A 78 -0.49 5.82 -12.12
N GLY A 79 0.68 6.22 -12.61
CA GLY A 79 1.43 7.39 -12.12
C GLY A 79 2.41 7.17 -10.98
N VAL A 80 2.48 5.98 -10.38
CA VAL A 80 3.18 5.79 -9.10
C VAL A 80 4.53 5.07 -9.28
N ASP A 81 5.42 5.66 -10.08
CA ASP A 81 6.75 5.07 -10.34
C ASP A 81 7.69 5.22 -9.14
N SER A 82 8.41 4.15 -8.82
CA SER A 82 9.50 4.14 -7.81
C SER A 82 9.12 4.73 -6.44
N VAL A 83 8.01 4.24 -5.89
CA VAL A 83 7.53 4.55 -4.54
C VAL A 83 8.48 4.00 -3.49
N PHE A 84 8.95 4.83 -2.57
CA PHE A 84 9.72 4.38 -1.42
C PHE A 84 8.92 4.41 -0.11
N GLN A 85 7.83 5.18 -0.03
CA GLN A 85 7.02 5.28 1.17
C GLN A 85 5.55 5.54 0.87
N VAL A 86 4.67 4.95 1.69
CA VAL A 86 3.24 5.24 1.69
C VAL A 86 2.79 5.54 3.12
N ALA A 87 1.85 6.46 3.26
CA ALA A 87 1.16 6.76 4.50
C ALA A 87 -0.31 6.98 4.17
N PHE A 88 -1.23 6.61 5.05
CA PHE A 88 -2.65 6.89 4.82
C PHE A 88 -3.37 7.22 6.12
N ASP A 89 -4.50 7.90 5.98
CA ASP A 89 -5.48 8.15 7.02
C ASP A 89 -6.86 7.66 6.53
N ARG A 90 -7.93 7.95 7.28
CA ARG A 90 -9.29 7.52 6.91
C ARG A 90 -9.79 8.09 5.58
N ARG A 91 -9.25 9.21 5.12
CA ARG A 91 -9.72 9.99 3.97
C ARG A 91 -8.73 10.00 2.81
N ARG A 92 -7.44 9.87 3.08
CA ARG A 92 -6.37 10.14 2.11
C ARG A 92 -5.25 9.13 2.24
N ARG A 93 -4.55 8.93 1.14
CA ARG A 93 -3.26 8.25 1.09
C ARG A 93 -2.24 9.19 0.45
N VAL A 94 -1.05 9.20 1.04
CA VAL A 94 0.09 9.99 0.60
C VAL A 94 1.15 9.00 0.12
N VAL A 95 1.65 9.23 -1.08
CA VAL A 95 2.70 8.42 -1.69
C VAL A 95 3.93 9.27 -1.90
N GLY A 96 5.07 8.80 -1.40
CA GLY A 96 6.39 9.37 -1.65
C GLY A 96 7.14 8.50 -2.65
N GLY A 97 7.49 9.09 -3.79
CA GLY A 97 8.22 8.43 -4.87
C GLY A 97 9.36 9.28 -5.40
N SER A 98 10.20 8.68 -6.23
CA SER A 98 11.26 9.40 -6.92
C SER A 98 11.36 8.97 -8.36
N VAL A 99 11.50 9.91 -9.28
CA VAL A 99 11.67 9.65 -10.71
C VAL A 99 13.03 10.16 -11.16
N ASP A 100 13.73 9.38 -11.98
CA ASP A 100 14.93 9.84 -12.66
C ASP A 100 14.52 10.59 -13.92
N VAL A 101 14.79 11.89 -13.96
CA VAL A 101 14.51 12.75 -15.12
C VAL A 101 15.80 13.06 -15.86
N GLN A 102 15.71 13.15 -17.19
CA GLN A 102 16.84 13.52 -18.01
C GLN A 102 17.11 15.02 -17.87
N GLY A 103 18.19 15.37 -17.15
CA GLY A 103 18.70 16.73 -17.04
C GLY A 103 19.74 17.05 -18.12
N ALA A 104 20.09 18.34 -18.20
CA ALA A 104 21.09 18.86 -19.15
C ALA A 104 22.50 18.26 -18.96
N PHE A 105 22.81 17.73 -17.77
CA PHE A 105 24.13 17.19 -17.41
C PHE A 105 24.08 15.71 -16.98
N GLY A 106 22.98 15.01 -17.23
CA GLY A 106 22.79 13.61 -16.83
C GLY A 106 21.44 13.35 -16.16
N LEU A 107 21.27 12.15 -15.61
CA LEU A 107 20.08 11.78 -14.85
C LEU A 107 20.05 12.55 -13.52
N VAL A 108 18.94 13.21 -13.25
CA VAL A 108 18.67 13.89 -11.98
C VAL A 108 17.52 13.16 -11.31
N ARG A 109 17.71 12.79 -10.05
CA ARG A 109 16.66 12.15 -9.26
C ARG A 109 15.77 13.21 -8.63
N GLU A 110 14.52 13.29 -9.07
CA GLU A 110 13.51 14.16 -8.49
C GLU A 110 12.63 13.36 -7.52
N THR A 111 12.27 13.98 -6.39
CA THR A 111 11.37 13.38 -5.40
C THR A 111 10.01 14.05 -5.48
N PHE A 112 8.94 13.27 -5.45
CA PHE A 112 7.57 13.78 -5.45
C PHE A 112 6.79 13.23 -4.27
N LEU A 113 5.76 13.99 -3.89
CA LEU A 113 4.72 13.58 -2.97
C LEU A 113 3.38 13.71 -3.69
N GLU A 114 2.65 12.61 -3.79
CA GLU A 114 1.31 12.57 -4.35
C GLU A 114 0.30 12.33 -3.24
N ILE A 115 -0.75 13.15 -3.19
CA ILE A 115 -1.85 13.00 -2.23
C ILE A 115 -3.07 12.55 -3.02
N LEU A 116 -3.59 11.38 -2.66
CA LEU A 116 -4.73 10.76 -3.30
C LEU A 116 -5.84 10.64 -2.25
N ASP A 117 -7.02 11.17 -2.55
CA ASP A 117 -8.20 10.97 -1.71
C ASP A 117 -8.83 9.60 -2.04
N TYR A 118 -9.34 8.90 -1.01
CA TYR A 118 -10.21 7.77 -1.28
C TYR A 118 -11.48 8.29 -1.95
N LYS A 119 -11.96 7.60 -3.00
CA LYS A 119 -13.27 7.94 -3.59
C LYS A 119 -14.29 7.87 -2.47
N ASP A 120 -14.98 8.99 -2.22
CA ASP A 120 -15.93 9.11 -1.12
C ASP A 120 -16.83 7.86 -1.06
N GLU A 121 -16.71 7.08 0.01
CA GLU A 121 -17.85 6.29 0.47
C GLU A 121 -18.90 7.33 0.83
N GLU A 122 -20.02 7.36 0.10
CA GLU A 122 -21.19 8.14 0.48
C GLU A 122 -21.43 7.91 1.98
N MET A 123 -21.15 8.93 2.79
CA MET A 123 -21.44 8.84 4.21
C MET A 123 -22.94 8.53 4.33
N PRO A 124 -23.34 7.49 5.08
CA PRO A 124 -24.73 7.38 5.47
C PRO A 124 -25.05 8.68 6.20
N GLN A 125 -26.02 9.44 5.68
CA GLN A 125 -26.44 10.69 6.30
C GLN A 125 -26.78 10.38 7.75
N GLU A 126 -25.94 10.86 8.69
CA GLU A 126 -26.30 10.85 10.09
C GLU A 126 -27.58 11.66 10.20
N SER A 127 -28.66 10.93 10.45
CA SER A 127 -29.99 11.49 10.64
C SER A 127 -29.90 12.35 11.88
N GLN A 128 -29.96 13.67 11.71
CA GLN A 128 -30.07 14.60 12.82
C GLN A 128 -31.30 14.23 13.65
N LEU A 129 -31.05 13.83 14.90
CA LEU A 129 -32.03 13.75 15.98
C LEU A 129 -31.95 15.04 16.81
#